data_AF-A0AAV4YPI1-F1
#
_entry.id   AF-A0AAV4YPI1-F1
#
_cell.length_a   1.000
_cell.length_b   1.000
_cell.length_c   1.000
_cell.angle_alpha   90.00
_cell.angle_beta   90.00
_cell.angle_gamma   90.00
#
_symmetry.space_group_name_H-M   'P 1'
#
loop_
_entity.id
_entity.type
_entity.pdbx_description
1 polymer ?
#
loop_
_entity_poly.entity_id
_entity_poly.type
_entity_poly.pdbx_seq_one_letter_code
_entity_poly.pdbx_strand_id
1 'polypeptide(L)'
;MNLSIKNKLVLAIGAIILVITGLQVWYNTSQLRSETQRLIWSFIDNSSIANVKGISRWLDARINLVTATKEAFAKEDEPLSHLAQSMNAGNFDLVYVGTKDGRMIQSKPTDLPAGYDPRQRPWYKDAMAAGKLAITAPYADITTGQLIITIAEPFSRGNRRRHRR
;
A
#
# COMPACT_ATOMS: atom_id res chain seq x y z
N MET A 1 -39.68 -7.99 66.44
CA MET A 1 -40.17 -6.59 66.34
C MET A 1 -41.24 -6.54 65.25
N ASN A 2 -42.50 -6.24 65.60
CA ASN A 2 -43.57 -6.10 64.62
C ASN A 2 -43.48 -4.71 63.97
N LEU A 3 -43.15 -4.68 62.69
CA LEU A 3 -43.08 -3.44 61.90
C LEU A 3 -44.48 -2.84 61.71
N SER A 4 -44.60 -1.52 61.91
CA SER A 4 -45.81 -0.74 61.55
C SER A 4 -46.12 -0.88 60.06
N ILE A 5 -47.42 -0.83 59.71
CA ILE A 5 -47.91 -0.93 58.32
C ILE A 5 -47.21 0.08 57.41
N LYS A 6 -46.92 1.29 57.91
CA LYS A 6 -46.18 2.34 57.17
C LYS A 6 -44.76 1.88 56.81
N ASN A 7 -44.04 1.26 57.74
CA ASN A 7 -42.67 0.77 57.51
C ASN A 7 -42.65 -0.44 56.56
N LYS A 8 -43.65 -1.32 56.64
CA LYS A 8 -43.80 -2.44 55.68
C LYS A 8 -44.00 -1.92 54.26
N LEU A 9 -44.81 -0.89 54.08
CA LEU A 9 -45.06 -0.27 52.77
C LEU A 9 -43.81 0.40 52.20
N VAL A 10 -43.09 1.18 53.02
CA VAL A 10 -41.84 1.85 52.61
C VAL A 10 -40.76 0.83 52.22
N LEU A 11 -40.61 -0.24 52.99
CA LEU A 11 -39.66 -1.32 52.67
C LEU A 11 -40.03 -2.06 51.38
N ALA A 12 -41.31 -2.32 51.15
CA ALA A 12 -41.77 -2.96 49.92
C ALA A 12 -41.49 -2.10 48.68
N ILE A 13 -41.78 -0.80 48.74
CA ILE A 13 -41.49 0.14 47.65
C ILE A 13 -39.99 0.26 47.41
N GLY A 14 -39.19 0.38 48.48
CA GLY A 14 -37.73 0.42 48.37
C GLY A 14 -37.15 -0.86 47.76
N ALA A 15 -37.68 -2.03 48.12
CA ALA A 15 -37.28 -3.30 47.53
C ALA A 15 -37.61 -3.38 46.04
N ILE A 16 -38.80 -2.92 45.62
CA ILE A 16 -39.20 -2.87 44.21
C ILE A 16 -38.28 -1.95 43.42
N ILE A 17 -37.98 -0.76 43.94
CA ILE A 17 -37.04 0.18 43.30
C ILE A 17 -35.66 -0.46 43.13
N LEU A 18 -35.13 -1.09 44.17
CA LEU A 18 -33.83 -1.79 44.11
C LEU A 18 -33.80 -2.88 43.04
N VAL A 19 -34.87 -3.67 42.93
CA VAL A 19 -34.97 -4.71 41.91
C VAL A 19 -35.02 -4.11 40.50
N ILE A 20 -35.82 -3.07 40.28
CA ILE A 20 -35.94 -2.41 38.98
C ILE A 20 -34.61 -1.77 38.58
N THR A 21 -33.95 -1.06 39.49
CA THR A 21 -32.64 -0.45 39.23
C THR A 21 -31.59 -1.53 38.93
N GLY A 22 -31.58 -2.64 39.67
CA GLY A 22 -30.67 -3.75 39.40
C GLY A 22 -30.86 -4.36 38.00
N LEU A 23 -32.12 -4.57 37.59
CA LEU A 23 -32.46 -5.05 36.26
C LEU A 23 -32.06 -4.06 35.16
N GLN A 24 -32.29 -2.76 35.38
CA GLN A 24 -31.88 -1.71 34.45
C GLN A 24 -30.35 -1.65 34.31
N VAL A 25 -29.61 -1.71 35.41
CA VAL A 25 -28.13 -1.70 35.39
C VAL A 25 -27.61 -2.93 34.64
N TRP A 26 -28.18 -4.10 34.88
CA TRP A 26 -27.80 -5.34 34.19
C TRP A 26 -28.08 -5.28 32.68
N TYR A 27 -29.29 -4.84 32.28
CA TYR A 27 -29.66 -4.68 30.88
C TYR A 27 -28.75 -3.66 30.18
N ASN A 28 -28.57 -2.48 30.79
CA ASN A 28 -27.78 -1.39 30.22
C ASN A 28 -26.30 -1.75 30.11
N THR A 29 -25.70 -2.37 31.13
CA THR A 29 -24.29 -2.80 31.06
C THR A 29 -24.07 -3.92 30.06
N SER A 30 -25.04 -4.83 29.89
CA SER A 30 -24.96 -5.88 28.86
C SER A 30 -25.06 -5.29 27.46
N GLN A 31 -25.98 -4.35 27.24
CA GLN A 31 -26.13 -3.64 25.97
C GLN A 31 -24.90 -2.78 25.65
N LEU A 32 -24.41 -2.01 26.62
CA LEU A 32 -23.22 -1.17 26.48
C LEU A 32 -21.98 -2.00 26.13
N ARG A 33 -21.83 -3.18 26.73
CA ARG A 33 -20.74 -4.11 26.37
C ARG A 33 -20.84 -4.57 24.92
N SER A 34 -22.05 -4.88 24.44
CA SER A 34 -22.27 -5.33 23.06
C SER A 34 -22.00 -4.24 22.02
N GLU A 35 -22.43 -3.00 22.31
CA GLU A 35 -22.19 -1.84 21.44
C GLU A 35 -20.71 -1.47 21.43
N THR A 36 -20.05 -1.49 22.59
CA THR A 36 -18.61 -1.25 22.71
C THR A 36 -17.81 -2.27 21.91
N GLN A 37 -18.13 -3.56 22.01
CA GLN A 37 -17.48 -4.60 21.21
C GLN A 37 -17.70 -4.40 19.71
N ARG A 38 -18.95 -4.10 19.29
CA ARG A 38 -19.27 -3.83 17.88
C ARG A 38 -18.49 -2.62 17.33
N LEU A 39 -18.37 -1.55 18.11
CA LEU A 39 -17.59 -0.37 17.74
C LEU A 39 -16.10 -0.70 17.59
N ILE A 40 -15.53 -1.47 18.52
CA ILE A 40 -14.14 -1.94 18.45
C ILE A 40 -13.90 -2.76 17.18
N TRP A 41 -14.76 -3.72 16.87
CA TRP A 41 -14.64 -4.53 15.65
C TRP A 41 -14.77 -3.68 14.39
N SER A 42 -15.73 -2.76 14.36
CA SER A 42 -15.90 -1.86 13.22
C SER A 42 -14.71 -0.90 13.05
N PHE A 43 -14.08 -0.46 14.13
CA PHE A 43 -12.86 0.36 14.07
C PHE A 43 -11.68 -0.45 13.55
N ILE A 44 -11.48 -1.67 14.06
CA ILE A 44 -10.41 -2.56 13.59
C ILE A 44 -10.55 -2.87 12.11
N ASP A 45 -11.75 -3.26 11.66
CA ASP A 45 -12.01 -3.56 10.26
C ASP A 45 -11.85 -2.30 9.39
N ASN A 46 -12.50 -1.19 9.74
CA ASN A 46 -12.45 0.01 8.92
C ASN A 46 -11.05 0.61 8.85
N SER A 47 -10.31 0.70 9.96
CA SER A 47 -8.97 1.27 9.98
C SER A 47 -7.93 0.34 9.34
N SER A 48 -8.00 -0.97 9.57
CA SER A 48 -7.05 -1.92 8.96
C SER A 48 -7.30 -2.06 7.46
N ILE A 49 -8.56 -2.18 7.04
CA ILE A 49 -8.93 -2.24 5.62
C ILE A 49 -8.61 -0.90 4.94
N ALA A 50 -8.83 0.24 5.58
CA ALA A 50 -8.46 1.54 5.02
C ALA A 50 -6.94 1.67 4.80
N ASN A 51 -6.13 1.21 5.75
CA ASN A 51 -4.66 1.24 5.61
C ASN A 51 -4.16 0.32 4.49
N VAL A 52 -4.66 -0.92 4.42
CA VAL A 52 -4.30 -1.86 3.35
C VAL A 52 -4.76 -1.35 1.97
N LYS A 53 -5.98 -0.82 1.87
CA LYS A 53 -6.46 -0.14 0.65
C LYS A 53 -5.63 1.10 0.32
N GLY A 54 -5.12 1.80 1.31
CA GLY A 54 -4.20 2.92 1.14
C GLY A 54 -2.91 2.48 0.45
N ILE A 55 -2.25 1.45 0.98
CA ILE A 55 -1.02 0.88 0.39
C ILE A 55 -1.29 0.34 -1.03
N SER A 56 -2.40 -0.37 -1.22
CA SER A 56 -2.77 -0.92 -2.53
C SER A 56 -2.95 0.20 -3.56
N ARG A 57 -3.75 1.23 -3.25
CA ARG A 57 -3.94 2.40 -4.14
C ARG A 57 -2.63 3.14 -4.41
N TRP A 58 -1.79 3.29 -3.39
CA TRP A 58 -0.48 3.91 -3.53
C TRP A 58 0.42 3.13 -4.49
N LEU A 59 0.40 1.80 -4.39
CA LEU A 59 1.17 0.90 -5.24
C LEU A 59 0.62 0.87 -6.68
N ASP A 60 -0.70 0.76 -6.83
CA ASP A 60 -1.39 0.77 -8.13
C ASP A 60 -1.07 2.05 -8.92
N ALA A 61 -1.05 3.21 -8.25
CA ALA A 61 -0.67 4.47 -8.89
C ALA A 61 0.75 4.42 -9.47
N ARG A 62 1.69 3.77 -8.79
CA ARG A 62 3.09 3.65 -9.21
C ARG A 62 3.26 2.61 -10.33
N ILE A 63 2.54 1.51 -10.24
CA ILE A 63 2.45 0.53 -11.33
C ILE A 63 1.94 1.22 -12.61
N ASN A 64 0.81 1.92 -12.51
CA ASN A 64 0.22 2.61 -13.66
C ASN A 64 1.17 3.64 -14.28
N LEU A 65 1.93 4.37 -13.46
CA LEU A 65 2.95 5.28 -13.95
C LEU A 65 4.06 4.52 -14.70
N VAL A 66 4.63 3.47 -14.12
CA VAL A 66 5.67 2.66 -14.79
C VAL A 66 5.17 2.07 -16.11
N THR A 67 3.94 1.54 -16.13
CA THR A 67 3.32 1.01 -17.35
C THR A 67 3.17 2.10 -18.42
N ALA A 68 2.70 3.30 -18.04
CA ALA A 68 2.56 4.42 -18.97
C ALA A 68 3.93 4.92 -19.47
N THR A 69 4.93 5.01 -18.60
CA THR A 69 6.32 5.37 -18.98
C THR A 69 6.88 4.38 -19.97
N LYS A 70 6.69 3.08 -19.72
CA LYS A 70 7.13 1.99 -20.61
C LYS A 70 6.52 2.15 -22.00
N GLU A 71 5.22 2.40 -22.09
CA GLU A 71 4.54 2.59 -23.37
C GLU A 71 5.03 3.81 -24.15
N ALA A 72 5.25 4.93 -23.46
CA ALA A 72 5.82 6.13 -24.07
C ALA A 72 7.25 5.88 -24.55
N PHE A 73 8.09 5.29 -23.69
CA PHE A 73 9.49 4.98 -23.98
C PHE A 73 9.65 3.95 -25.11
N ALA A 74 8.70 3.02 -25.27
CA ALA A 74 8.73 2.05 -26.37
C ALA A 74 8.39 2.67 -27.74
N LYS A 75 7.67 3.79 -27.77
CA LYS A 75 7.22 4.47 -28.99
C LYS A 75 8.21 5.48 -29.53
N GLU A 76 9.03 6.08 -28.67
CA GLU A 76 10.00 7.12 -28.98
C GLU A 76 11.45 6.62 -28.79
N ASP A 77 12.44 7.27 -29.43
CA ASP A 77 13.83 6.85 -29.27
C ASP A 77 14.46 7.52 -28.05
N GLU A 78 14.48 6.80 -26.92
CA GLU A 78 15.14 7.19 -25.66
C GLU A 78 14.77 8.59 -25.12
N PRO A 79 13.49 8.95 -25.05
CA PRO A 79 13.10 10.26 -24.54
C PRO A 79 13.23 10.31 -23.01
N LEU A 80 14.43 10.63 -22.52
CA LEU A 80 14.78 10.80 -21.10
C LEU A 80 13.74 11.63 -20.31
N SER A 81 13.08 12.56 -20.99
CA SER A 81 12.00 13.40 -20.44
C SER A 81 10.86 12.59 -19.83
N HIS A 82 10.45 11.46 -20.40
CA HIS A 82 9.37 10.65 -19.81
C HIS A 82 9.82 9.98 -18.51
N LEU A 83 11.06 9.52 -18.43
CA LEU A 83 11.60 8.96 -17.19
C LEU A 83 11.64 10.03 -16.09
N ALA A 84 12.11 11.24 -16.42
CA ALA A 84 12.15 12.37 -15.49
C ALA A 84 10.75 12.83 -15.05
N GLN A 85 9.78 12.91 -15.98
CA GLN A 85 8.40 13.24 -15.66
C GLN A 85 7.77 12.21 -14.73
N SER A 86 7.96 10.91 -15.03
CA SER A 86 7.42 9.84 -14.19
C SER A 86 8.07 9.80 -12.81
N MET A 87 9.38 10.08 -12.72
CA MET A 87 10.08 10.22 -11.44
C MET A 87 9.42 11.29 -10.56
N ASN A 88 9.22 12.49 -11.10
CA ASN A 88 8.64 13.61 -10.38
C ASN A 88 7.15 13.39 -10.05
N ALA A 89 6.37 12.90 -11.02
CA ALA A 89 4.92 12.69 -10.84
C ALA A 89 4.60 11.52 -9.89
N GLY A 90 5.41 10.46 -9.90
CA GLY A 90 5.24 9.29 -9.04
C GLY A 90 5.95 9.40 -7.69
N ASN A 91 6.75 10.44 -7.50
CA ASN A 91 7.65 10.59 -6.36
C ASN A 91 8.53 9.35 -6.17
N PHE A 92 9.11 8.86 -7.28
CA PHE A 92 10.12 7.80 -7.26
C PHE A 92 11.48 8.42 -6.95
N ASP A 93 12.35 7.66 -6.28
CA ASP A 93 13.76 8.08 -6.15
C ASP A 93 14.45 8.11 -7.52
N LEU A 94 14.22 7.08 -8.34
CA LEU A 94 14.77 6.98 -9.69
C LEU A 94 13.85 6.17 -10.60
N VAL A 95 13.74 6.58 -11.86
CA VAL A 95 13.06 5.84 -12.93
C VAL A 95 14.04 5.61 -14.07
N TYR A 96 14.12 4.38 -14.55
CA TYR A 96 15.25 3.99 -15.38
C TYR A 96 14.98 2.78 -16.27
N VAL A 97 15.83 2.59 -17.28
CA VAL A 97 15.75 1.51 -18.27
C VAL A 97 17.10 0.83 -18.38
N GLY A 98 17.11 -0.48 -18.16
CA GLY A 98 18.20 -1.37 -18.55
C GLY A 98 17.89 -2.04 -19.88
N THR A 99 18.76 -1.90 -20.85
CA THR A 99 18.57 -2.51 -22.17
C THR A 99 19.24 -3.88 -22.26
N LYS A 100 18.87 -4.69 -23.26
CA LYS A 100 19.45 -6.03 -23.46
C LYS A 100 20.94 -6.01 -23.81
N ASP A 101 21.39 -4.93 -24.44
CA ASP A 101 22.80 -4.62 -24.72
C ASP A 101 23.57 -4.09 -23.49
N GLY A 102 22.91 -3.95 -22.34
CA GLY A 102 23.54 -3.57 -21.07
C GLY A 102 23.66 -2.07 -20.84
N ARG A 103 23.01 -1.23 -21.66
CA ARG A 103 22.98 0.22 -21.43
C ARG A 103 22.01 0.55 -20.30
N MET A 104 22.36 1.59 -19.56
CA MET A 104 21.58 2.12 -18.46
C MET A 104 21.15 3.54 -18.79
N ILE A 105 19.83 3.79 -18.80
CA ILE A 105 19.22 5.09 -19.12
C ILE A 105 18.42 5.51 -17.90
N GLN A 106 18.69 6.68 -17.32
CA GLN A 106 18.18 7.08 -16.00
C GLN A 106 17.50 8.45 -16.05
N SER A 107 16.48 8.65 -15.22
CA SER A 107 15.72 9.92 -15.11
C SER A 107 16.57 11.10 -14.62
N LYS A 108 17.62 10.83 -13.83
CA LYS A 108 18.65 11.79 -13.40
C LYS A 108 20.04 11.15 -13.53
N PRO A 109 21.09 11.93 -13.84
CA PRO A 109 22.46 11.43 -13.82
C PRO A 109 22.81 10.86 -12.45
N THR A 110 23.33 9.63 -12.44
CA THR A 110 23.79 8.95 -11.21
C THR A 110 25.08 8.22 -11.54
N ASP A 111 26.09 8.38 -10.70
CA ASP A 111 27.38 7.70 -10.86
C ASP A 111 27.20 6.21 -10.59
N LEU A 112 27.52 5.40 -11.60
CA LEU A 112 27.48 3.95 -11.52
C LEU A 112 28.91 3.41 -11.41
N PRO A 113 29.14 2.36 -10.60
CA PRO A 113 30.48 1.77 -10.48
C PRO A 113 30.94 1.18 -11.81
N ALA A 114 32.27 1.12 -12.00
CA ALA A 114 32.86 0.49 -13.17
C ALA A 114 32.39 -0.97 -13.31
N GLY A 115 31.98 -1.36 -14.50
CA GLY A 115 31.46 -2.70 -14.78
C GLY A 115 30.00 -2.94 -14.37
N TYR A 116 29.24 -1.89 -14.02
CA TYR A 116 27.82 -2.01 -13.76
C TYR A 116 27.06 -2.61 -14.95
N ASP A 117 26.36 -3.73 -14.72
CA ASP A 117 25.48 -4.37 -15.70
C ASP A 117 24.04 -4.42 -15.16
N PRO A 118 23.09 -3.68 -15.77
CA PRO A 118 21.69 -3.71 -15.33
C PRO A 118 21.07 -5.10 -15.39
N ARG A 119 21.55 -5.97 -16.28
CA ARG A 119 21.00 -7.33 -16.49
C ARG A 119 21.28 -8.26 -15.33
N GLN A 120 22.24 -7.91 -14.49
CA GLN A 120 22.58 -8.68 -13.30
C GLN A 120 21.75 -8.33 -12.07
N ARG A 121 20.96 -7.24 -12.14
CA ARG A 121 20.21 -6.70 -10.99
C ARG A 121 18.89 -7.45 -10.76
N PRO A 122 18.41 -7.53 -9.50
CA PRO A 122 17.18 -8.24 -9.16
C PRO A 122 15.98 -7.78 -10.00
N TRP A 123 15.77 -6.47 -10.13
CA TRP A 123 14.66 -5.91 -10.91
C TRP A 123 14.65 -6.34 -12.37
N TYR A 124 15.82 -6.48 -13.00
CA TYR A 124 15.91 -6.92 -14.39
C TYR A 124 15.60 -8.42 -14.49
N LYS A 125 16.22 -9.22 -13.61
CA LYS A 125 16.04 -10.68 -13.57
C LYS A 125 14.60 -11.05 -13.26
N ASP A 126 13.99 -10.42 -12.27
CA ASP A 126 12.62 -10.68 -11.84
C ASP A 126 11.61 -10.31 -12.94
N ALA A 127 11.74 -9.14 -13.56
CA ALA A 127 10.86 -8.71 -14.64
C ALA A 127 11.00 -9.60 -15.90
N MET A 128 12.23 -9.98 -16.24
CA MET A 128 12.49 -10.87 -17.39
C MET A 128 12.03 -12.30 -17.12
N ALA A 129 12.19 -12.81 -15.90
CA ALA A 129 11.71 -14.13 -15.50
C ALA A 129 10.17 -14.18 -15.46
N ALA A 130 9.52 -13.11 -14.97
CA ALA A 130 8.08 -12.99 -14.95
C ALA A 130 7.47 -12.76 -16.34
N GLY A 131 8.20 -12.12 -17.25
CA GLY A 131 7.71 -11.72 -18.58
C GLY A 131 6.63 -10.63 -18.54
N LYS A 132 6.42 -10.01 -17.37
CA LYS A 132 5.41 -8.99 -17.08
C LYS A 132 5.85 -8.14 -15.89
N LEU A 133 4.98 -7.28 -15.38
CA LEU A 133 5.17 -6.54 -14.13
C LEU A 133 5.65 -7.46 -13.00
N ALA A 134 6.77 -7.06 -12.39
CA ALA A 134 7.35 -7.68 -11.23
C ALA A 134 7.67 -6.60 -10.19
N ILE A 135 7.50 -6.96 -8.91
CA ILE A 135 7.95 -6.16 -7.78
C ILE A 135 9.01 -7.00 -7.07
N THR A 136 10.21 -6.46 -6.92
CA THR A 136 11.32 -7.20 -6.30
C THR A 136 11.09 -7.37 -4.80
N ALA A 137 11.72 -8.39 -4.22
CA ALA A 137 12.04 -8.34 -2.80
C ALA A 137 12.98 -7.15 -2.51
N PRO A 138 13.08 -6.67 -1.26
CA PRO A 138 14.05 -5.64 -0.89
C PRO A 138 15.49 -6.09 -1.20
N TYR A 139 16.27 -5.23 -1.84
CA TYR A 139 17.68 -5.47 -2.16
C TYR A 139 18.51 -4.20 -1.97
N ALA A 140 19.82 -4.35 -1.78
CA ALA A 140 20.71 -3.20 -1.62
C ALA A 140 20.88 -2.46 -2.96
N ASP A 141 20.56 -1.17 -2.94
CA ASP A 141 20.87 -0.25 -4.02
C ASP A 141 22.38 -0.20 -4.26
N ILE A 142 22.78 -0.17 -5.53
CA ILE A 142 24.20 -0.31 -5.89
C ILE A 142 25.01 0.96 -5.57
N THR A 143 24.34 2.11 -5.55
CA THR A 143 24.99 3.41 -5.39
C THR A 143 24.98 3.84 -3.92
N THR A 144 23.86 3.64 -3.23
CA THR A 144 23.65 4.12 -1.86
C THR A 144 23.83 3.03 -0.79
N GLY A 145 23.73 1.75 -1.16
CA GLY A 145 23.75 0.63 -0.23
C GLY A 145 22.47 0.46 0.61
N GLN A 146 21.47 1.33 0.44
CA GLN A 146 20.20 1.26 1.16
C GLN A 146 19.30 0.17 0.59
N LEU A 147 18.43 -0.40 1.44
CA LEU A 147 17.42 -1.36 0.98
C LEU A 147 16.32 -0.66 0.20
N ILE A 148 16.12 -1.10 -1.04
CA ILE A 148 15.07 -0.59 -1.93
C ILE A 148 14.24 -1.74 -2.50
N ILE A 149 13.02 -1.41 -2.93
CA ILE A 149 12.19 -2.27 -3.78
C ILE A 149 12.08 -1.62 -5.17
N THR A 150 11.84 -2.42 -6.20
CA THR A 150 11.67 -1.89 -7.55
C THR A 150 10.46 -2.52 -8.22
N ILE A 151 9.67 -1.67 -8.87
CA ILE A 151 8.57 -2.06 -9.75
C ILE A 151 9.15 -2.06 -11.17
N ALA A 152 9.18 -3.21 -11.83
CA ALA A 152 9.82 -3.39 -13.12
C ALA A 152 8.90 -4.11 -14.11
N GLU A 153 8.92 -3.66 -15.36
CA GLU A 153 8.22 -4.30 -16.47
C GLU A 153 9.16 -4.51 -17.65
N PRO A 154 9.12 -5.67 -18.32
CA PRO A 154 9.81 -5.84 -19.57
C PRO A 154 9.15 -4.98 -20.66
N PHE A 155 9.96 -4.42 -21.55
CA PHE A 155 9.49 -3.66 -22.69
C PHE A 155 10.06 -4.23 -23.99
N SER A 156 9.32 -4.03 -25.07
CA SER A 156 9.79 -4.33 -26.42
C SER A 156 9.52 -3.11 -27.29
N ARG A 157 10.53 -2.69 -28.06
CA ARG A 157 10.32 -1.67 -29.08
C ARG A 157 9.59 -2.33 -30.23
N GLY A 158 8.41 -1.82 -30.56
CA GLY A 158 7.69 -2.23 -31.77
C GLY A 158 8.64 -2.13 -32.97
N ASN A 159 8.59 -3.11 -33.86
CA ASN A 159 9.49 -3.23 -35.00
C ASN A 159 9.31 -2.01 -35.92
N ARG A 160 10.07 -0.92 -35.69
CA ARG A 160 10.16 0.19 -36.62
C ARG A 160 10.81 -0.38 -37.87
N ARG A 161 9.99 -0.74 -38.86
CA ARG A 161 10.45 -0.85 -40.25
C ARG A 161 11.22 0.44 -40.51
N ARG A 162 12.55 0.32 -40.60
CA ARG A 162 13.43 1.40 -41.03
C ARG A 162 12.94 1.83 -42.40
N HIS A 163 12.04 2.81 -42.47
CA HIS A 163 11.83 3.55 -43.70
C HIS A 163 13.07 4.42 -43.88
N ARG A 164 14.12 3.79 -44.44
CA ARG A 164 15.11 4.52 -45.23
C ARG A 164 14.36 5.08 -46.43
N ARG A 165 14.15 6.39 -46.45
CA ARG A 165 14.09 7.20 -47.67
C ARG A 165 14.78 8.52 -47.36
#